data_AF-A0A832DAX6-F1
#
_entry.id   AF-A0A832DAX6-F1
#
_cell.length_a   1.000
_cell.length_b   1.000
_cell.length_c   1.000
_cell.angle_alpha   90.00
_cell.angle_beta   90.00
_cell.angle_gamma   90.00
#
_symmetry.space_group_name_H-M   'P 1'
#
loop_
_entity.id
_entity.type
_entity.pdbx_description
1 polymer ?
#
loop_
_entity_poly.entity_id
_entity_poly.type
_entity_poly.pdbx_seq_one_letter_code
_entity_poly.pdbx_strand_id
1 'polypeptide(L)'
;MIGKKGNPITLGLLYLFIGQRLKLPIAPITIPGHFLCRIQTSTEEIYIDSFNYGTPMSRTDCVHYLVRNNYEIREEYLQPVTPKQVLMRLCSSLHRGYAMNDQPERAKQIQRFLIALAH
;
A
#
# COMPACT_ATOMS: atom_id res chain seq x y z
N MET A 1 1.83 -4.46 20.70
CA MET A 1 1.87 -2.99 20.92
C MET A 1 1.41 -2.29 19.65
N ILE A 2 0.27 -1.60 19.67
CA ILE A 2 -0.16 -0.74 18.56
C ILE A 2 0.63 0.56 18.70
N GLY A 3 1.78 0.66 18.03
CA GLY A 3 2.55 1.90 17.99
C GLY A 3 1.73 3.00 17.31
N LYS A 4 1.94 4.27 17.69
CA LYS A 4 1.31 5.46 17.06
C LYS A 4 1.70 5.66 15.57
N LYS A 5 2.34 4.68 14.92
CA LYS A 5 2.90 4.77 13.57
C LYS A 5 1.89 4.51 12.44
N GLY A 6 0.63 4.21 12.77
CA GLY A 6 -0.34 3.74 11.77
C GLY A 6 0.11 2.41 11.13
N ASN A 7 -0.72 1.85 10.24
CA ASN A 7 -0.27 0.74 9.38
C ASN A 7 0.27 1.31 8.04
N PRO A 8 1.07 0.53 7.28
CA PRO A 8 1.66 1.00 6.02
C PRO A 8 0.64 1.59 5.03
N ILE A 9 -0.57 1.03 4.97
CA ILE A 9 -1.61 1.47 4.05
C ILE A 9 -2.19 2.82 4.50
N THR A 10 -2.49 2.97 5.79
CA THR A 10 -3.03 4.23 6.33
C THR A 10 -2.06 5.39 6.19
N LEU A 11 -0.77 5.16 6.40
CA LEU A 11 0.25 6.19 6.22
C LEU A 11 0.49 6.52 4.75
N GLY A 12 0.45 5.51 3.87
CA GLY A 12 0.49 5.73 2.43
C GLY A 12 -0.72 6.49 1.90
N LEU A 13 -1.92 6.20 2.41
CA LEU A 13 -3.13 6.97 2.09
C LEU A 13 -3.01 8.42 2.53
N LEU A 14 -2.40 8.69 3.69
CA LEU A 14 -2.14 10.05 4.13
C LEU A 14 -1.23 10.80 3.14
N TYR A 15 -0.14 10.17 2.71
CA TYR A 15 0.75 10.72 1.67
C TYR A 15 0.00 10.97 0.36
N LEU A 16 -0.79 9.99 -0.09
CA LEU A 16 -1.60 10.09 -1.30
C LEU A 16 -2.54 11.28 -1.25
N PHE A 17 -3.34 11.42 -0.18
CA PHE A 17 -4.31 12.50 -0.06
C PHE A 17 -3.68 13.87 0.10
N ILE A 18 -2.56 13.97 0.84
CA ILE A 18 -1.80 15.22 0.93
C ILE A 18 -1.24 15.59 -0.44
N GLY A 19 -0.60 14.66 -1.15
CA GLY A 19 -0.03 14.92 -2.46
C GLY A 19 -1.09 15.32 -3.49
N GLN A 20 -2.25 14.66 -3.48
CA GLN A 20 -3.40 15.05 -4.32
C GLN A 20 -3.89 16.46 -4.01
N ARG A 21 -3.96 16.85 -2.72
CA ARG A 21 -4.36 18.20 -2.32
C ARG A 21 -3.33 19.27 -2.74
N LEU A 22 -2.06 18.88 -2.83
CA LEU A 22 -0.98 19.69 -3.40
C LEU A 22 -0.90 19.60 -4.94
N LYS A 23 -1.83 18.88 -5.59
CA LYS A 23 -1.87 18.66 -7.05
C LYS A 23 -0.64 17.95 -7.61
N LEU A 24 0.04 17.15 -6.79
CA LEU A 24 1.13 16.29 -7.27
C LEU A 24 0.57 15.14 -8.13
N PRO A 25 1.31 14.69 -9.16
CA PRO A 25 0.94 13.51 -9.95
C PRO A 25 1.26 12.23 -9.18
N ILE A 26 0.58 12.04 -8.05
CA ILE A 26 0.80 10.97 -7.09
C ILE A 26 -0.22 9.83 -7.29
N ALA A 27 0.25 8.59 -7.26
CA ALA A 27 -0.57 7.40 -7.38
C ALA A 27 -0.15 6.32 -6.37
N PRO A 28 -1.09 5.51 -5.84
CA PRO A 28 -0.74 4.39 -4.97
C PRO A 28 -0.13 3.24 -5.78
N ILE A 29 0.92 2.62 -5.24
CA ILE A 29 1.58 1.44 -5.81
C ILE A 29 1.63 0.34 -4.75
N THR A 30 1.54 -0.92 -5.18
CA THR A 30 1.75 -2.06 -4.29
C THR A 30 2.76 -3.03 -4.88
N ILE A 31 3.87 -3.22 -4.16
CA ILE A 31 4.75 -4.37 -4.31
C ILE A 31 4.46 -5.37 -3.18
N PRO A 32 4.81 -6.66 -3.29
CA PRO A 32 4.69 -7.62 -2.20
C PRO A 32 5.28 -7.05 -0.90
N GLY A 33 4.54 -7.13 0.20
CA GLY A 33 4.98 -6.61 1.50
C GLY A 33 4.89 -5.09 1.71
N HIS A 34 4.80 -4.25 0.67
CA HIS A 34 4.82 -2.78 0.82
C HIS A 34 3.61 -2.08 0.21
N PHE A 35 3.32 -0.88 0.71
CA PHE A 35 2.39 0.07 0.09
C PHE A 35 3.16 1.37 -0.12
N LEU A 36 3.30 1.78 -1.37
CA LEU A 36 4.13 2.92 -1.77
C LEU A 36 3.25 3.98 -2.43
N CYS A 37 3.75 5.22 -2.49
CA CYS A 37 3.23 6.25 -3.37
C CYS A 37 4.23 6.51 -4.49
N ARG A 38 3.77 6.56 -5.74
CA ARG A 38 4.60 6.98 -6.87
C ARG A 38 4.25 8.39 -7.26
N ILE A 39 5.25 9.25 -7.41
CA ILE A 39 5.14 10.54 -8.06
C ILE A 39 5.81 10.40 -9.43
N GLN A 40 5.06 10.69 -10.49
CA GLN A 40 5.57 10.58 -11.85
C GLN A 40 5.27 11.85 -12.65
N THR A 41 6.32 12.47 -13.17
CA THR A 41 6.28 13.61 -14.08
C THR A 41 6.80 13.20 -15.45
N SER A 42 6.94 14.15 -16.38
CA SER A 42 7.59 13.91 -17.67
C SER A 42 9.10 13.66 -17.58
N THR A 43 9.74 14.02 -16.45
CA THR A 43 11.19 13.95 -16.27
C THR A 43 11.63 13.05 -15.12
N GLU A 44 10.70 12.65 -14.25
CA GLU A 44 11.05 11.98 -13.00
C GLU A 44 10.00 10.94 -12.58
N GLU A 45 10.48 9.83 -12.03
CA GLU A 45 9.68 8.77 -11.41
C GLU A 45 10.29 8.43 -10.04
N ILE A 46 9.59 8.78 -8.96
CA ILE A 46 10.00 8.46 -7.58
C ILE A 46 8.93 7.63 -6.91
N TYR A 47 9.35 6.62 -6.17
CA TYR A 47 8.53 5.83 -5.26
C TYR A 47 8.83 6.28 -3.83
N ILE A 48 7.80 6.34 -2.98
CA ILE A 48 7.92 6.82 -1.60
C ILE A 48 7.40 5.73 -0.68
N ASP A 49 8.28 5.20 0.16
CA ASP A 49 7.89 4.32 1.26
C ASP A 49 7.50 5.14 2.47
N SER A 50 6.22 5.49 2.52
CA SER A 50 5.62 6.27 3.61
C SER A 50 5.78 5.60 4.99
N PHE A 51 5.88 4.27 5.05
CA PHE A 51 6.02 3.54 6.32
C PHE A 51 7.45 3.53 6.82
N ASN A 52 8.41 3.42 5.90
CA ASN A 52 9.83 3.55 6.19
C ASN A 52 10.26 5.02 6.13
N TYR A 53 9.69 5.84 7.02
CA TYR A 53 10.09 7.25 7.23
C TYR A 53 10.03 8.15 5.99
N GLY A 54 9.22 7.81 4.98
CA GLY A 54 9.13 8.57 3.74
C GLY A 54 10.35 8.41 2.84
N THR A 55 11.10 7.30 2.97
CA THR A 55 12.29 7.04 2.16
C THR A 55 11.94 7.07 0.66
N PRO A 56 12.61 7.93 -0.13
CA PRO A 56 12.49 7.89 -1.58
C PRO A 56 13.21 6.66 -2.13
N MET A 57 12.61 6.04 -3.13
CA MET A 57 13.08 4.85 -3.82
C MET A 57 13.02 5.11 -5.32
N SER A 58 14.05 4.69 -6.03
CA SER A 58 14.02 4.57 -7.48
C SER A 58 13.28 3.30 -7.91
N ARG A 59 12.92 3.21 -9.18
CA ARG A 59 12.46 1.96 -9.80
C ARG A 59 13.44 0.80 -9.56
N THR A 60 14.75 1.07 -9.66
CA THR A 60 15.80 0.08 -9.41
C THR A 60 15.79 -0.41 -7.97
N ASP A 61 15.55 0.45 -6.99
CA ASP A 61 15.44 0.06 -5.58
C ASP A 61 14.24 -0.88 -5.35
N CYS A 62 13.10 -0.61 -6.02
CA CYS A 62 11.95 -1.50 -5.99
C CYS A 62 12.27 -2.87 -6.59
N VAL A 63 12.99 -2.91 -7.72
CA VAL A 63 13.40 -4.18 -8.36
C VAL A 63 14.39 -4.95 -7.46
N HIS A 64 15.38 -4.27 -6.89
CA HIS A 64 16.33 -4.87 -5.95
C HIS A 64 15.61 -5.43 -4.72
N TYR A 65 14.60 -4.74 -4.20
CA TYR A 65 13.76 -5.25 -3.13
C TYR A 65 13.07 -6.57 -3.53
N LEU A 66 12.48 -6.64 -4.72
CA LEU A 66 11.80 -7.86 -5.20
C LEU A 66 12.78 -9.04 -5.28
N VAL A 67 13.93 -8.83 -5.92
CA VAL A 67 14.98 -9.85 -6.08
C VAL A 67 15.48 -10.33 -4.72
N ARG A 68 15.82 -9.41 -3.81
CA ARG A 68 16.35 -9.74 -2.48
C ARG A 68 15.37 -10.58 -1.64
N ASN A 69 14.07 -10.45 -1.89
CA ASN A 69 13.02 -11.17 -1.16
C ASN A 69 12.45 -12.36 -1.96
N ASN A 70 13.10 -12.80 -3.04
CA ASN A 70 12.68 -13.90 -3.90
C ASN A 70 11.27 -13.74 -4.50
N TYR A 71 10.86 -12.50 -4.78
CA TYR A 71 9.64 -12.24 -5.55
C TYR A 71 9.96 -12.17 -7.04
N GLU A 72 9.02 -12.64 -7.86
CA GLU A 72 9.07 -12.42 -9.30
C GLU A 72 9.05 -10.91 -9.61
N ILE A 73 9.87 -10.50 -10.58
CA ILE A 73 9.83 -9.13 -11.09
C ILE A 73 8.66 -9.05 -12.06
N ARG A 74 7.60 -8.36 -11.65
CA ARG A 74 6.42 -8.10 -12.48
C ARG A 74 6.21 -6.61 -12.65
N GLU A 75 6.04 -6.17 -13.89
CA GLU A 75 5.82 -4.76 -14.20
C GLU A 75 4.55 -4.23 -13.52
N GLU A 76 3.54 -5.09 -13.33
CA GLU A 76 2.29 -4.78 -12.63
C GLU A 76 2.52 -4.24 -11.20
N TYR A 77 3.61 -4.65 -10.53
CA TYR A 77 3.96 -4.18 -9.19
C TYR A 77 4.41 -2.72 -9.18
N LEU A 78 4.84 -2.20 -10.31
CA LEU A 78 5.34 -0.84 -10.48
C LEU A 78 4.28 0.08 -11.11
N GLN A 79 3.06 -0.41 -11.30
CA GLN A 79 1.94 0.35 -11.87
C GLN A 79 0.90 0.77 -10.80
N PRO A 80 0.17 1.88 -11.04
CA PRO A 80 -0.87 2.36 -10.15
C PRO A 80 -1.91 1.30 -9.84
N VAL A 81 -2.26 1.16 -8.56
CA VAL A 81 -3.41 0.34 -8.15
C VAL A 81 -4.69 1.18 -8.10
N THR A 82 -5.80 0.53 -8.43
CA THR A 82 -7.12 1.14 -8.38
C THR A 82 -7.58 1.40 -6.94
N PRO A 83 -8.51 2.35 -6.70
CA PRO A 83 -9.12 2.54 -5.40
C PRO A 83 -9.75 1.26 -4.81
N LYS A 84 -10.34 0.41 -5.67
CA LYS A 84 -10.89 -0.90 -5.30
C LYS A 84 -9.80 -1.81 -4.72
N GLN A 85 -8.65 -1.91 -5.38
CA GLN A 85 -7.50 -2.69 -4.90
C GLN A 85 -6.94 -2.14 -3.58
N VAL A 86 -6.84 -0.81 -3.44
CA VAL A 86 -6.41 -0.18 -2.18
C VAL A 86 -7.37 -0.54 -1.04
N LEU A 87 -8.67 -0.45 -1.27
CA LEU A 87 -9.70 -0.77 -0.28
C LEU A 87 -9.67 -2.25 0.11
N MET A 88 -9.53 -3.16 -0.86
CA MET A 88 -9.34 -4.59 -0.56
C MET A 88 -8.14 -4.81 0.35
N ARG A 89 -7.01 -4.15 0.08
CA ARG A 89 -5.79 -4.29 0.89
C ARG A 89 -5.94 -3.74 2.31
N LEU A 90 -6.68 -2.63 2.47
CA LEU A 90 -7.04 -2.07 3.77
C LEU A 90 -7.91 -3.07 4.55
N CYS A 91 -8.96 -3.60 3.92
CA CYS A 91 -9.82 -4.62 4.52
C CYS A 91 -9.04 -5.88 4.89
N SER A 92 -8.14 -6.38 4.03
CA SER A 92 -7.30 -7.55 4.35
C SER A 92 -6.39 -7.30 5.56
N SER A 93 -5.85 -6.08 5.68
CA SER A 93 -5.00 -5.71 6.81
C SER A 93 -5.80 -5.62 8.11
N LEU A 94 -7.02 -5.07 8.07
CA LEU A 94 -7.93 -5.03 9.21
C LEU A 94 -8.40 -6.42 9.62
N HIS A 95 -8.78 -7.26 8.66
CA HIS A 95 -9.18 -8.65 8.90
C HIS A 95 -8.09 -9.43 9.64
N ARG A 96 -6.84 -9.40 9.14
CA ARG A 96 -5.69 -10.00 9.83
C ARG A 96 -5.49 -9.40 11.22
N GLY A 97 -5.57 -8.08 11.35
CA GLY A 97 -5.45 -7.40 12.62
C GLY A 97 -6.46 -7.90 13.65
N TYR A 98 -7.74 -7.99 13.30
CA TYR A 98 -8.77 -8.50 14.20
C TYR A 98 -8.60 -9.99 14.52
N ALA A 99 -8.23 -10.80 13.53
CA ALA A 99 -7.98 -12.23 13.75
C ALA A 99 -6.81 -12.47 14.72
N MET A 100 -5.73 -11.69 14.62
CA MET A 100 -4.56 -11.80 15.51
C MET A 100 -4.80 -11.25 16.93
N ASN A 101 -5.87 -10.49 17.16
CA ASN A 101 -6.20 -9.91 18.46
C ASN A 101 -7.45 -10.58 19.08
N ASP A 102 -7.78 -11.81 18.68
CA ASP A 102 -8.93 -12.58 19.15
C ASP A 102 -10.27 -11.81 19.10
N GLN A 103 -10.47 -11.05 18.01
CA GLN A 103 -11.73 -10.33 17.72
C GLN A 103 -12.46 -10.96 16.51
N PRO A 104 -12.96 -12.21 16.62
CA PRO A 104 -13.48 -12.96 15.47
C PRO A 104 -14.72 -12.32 14.84
N GLU A 105 -15.60 -11.69 15.63
CA GLU A 105 -16.80 -11.02 15.09
C GLU A 105 -16.45 -9.82 14.20
N ARG A 106 -15.42 -9.05 14.57
CA ARG A 106 -14.93 -7.94 13.75
C ARG A 106 -14.20 -8.45 12.52
N ALA A 107 -13.40 -9.51 12.63
CA ALA A 107 -12.79 -10.15 11.47
C ALA A 107 -13.86 -10.61 10.46
N LYS A 108 -14.90 -11.31 10.94
CA LYS A 108 -16.04 -11.75 10.13
C LYS A 108 -16.80 -10.59 9.49
N GLN A 109 -16.95 -9.46 10.18
CA GLN A 109 -17.51 -8.24 9.60
C GLN A 109 -16.68 -7.72 8.43
N ILE A 110 -15.36 -7.62 8.60
CA ILE A 110 -14.45 -7.16 7.53
C ILE A 110 -14.41 -8.14 6.36
N GLN A 111 -14.53 -9.44 6.62
CA GLN A 111 -14.58 -10.47 5.58
C GLN A 111 -15.77 -10.27 4.63
N ARG A 112 -16.93 -9.80 5.12
CA ARG A 112 -18.09 -9.49 4.25
C ARG A 112 -17.77 -8.39 3.24
N PHE A 113 -17.03 -7.35 3.65
CA PHE A 113 -16.59 -6.30 2.73
C PHE A 113 -15.60 -6.83 1.69
N LEU A 114 -14.69 -7.74 2.07
CA LEU A 114 -13.77 -8.37 1.13
C LEU A 114 -14.52 -9.18 0.06
N ILE A 115 -15.53 -9.96 0.46
CA ILE A 115 -16.37 -10.73 -0.47
C ILE A 115 -17.14 -9.77 -1.39
N ALA A 116 -17.76 -8.73 -0.84
CA ALA A 116 -18.51 -7.75 -1.64
C ALA A 116 -17.61 -7.01 -2.65
N LEU A 117 -16.35 -6.76 -2.30
CA LEU A 117 -15.37 -6.13 -3.20
C LEU A 117 -14.74 -7.11 -4.20
N ALA A 118 -14.90 -8.42 -4.05
CA ALA A 118 -14.37 -9.40 -5.01
C ALA A 118 -15.27 -9.53 -6.25
N HIS A 119 -16.54 -9.13 -6.14
CA HIS A 119 -17.51 -9.04 -7.22
C HIS A 119 -17.53 -7.64 -7.84
#